data_AF-C7G5N9-F1
#
_entry.id   AF-C7G5N9-F1
#
_cell.length_a   1.000
_cell.length_b   1.000
_cell.length_c   1.000
_cell.angle_alpha   90.00
_cell.angle_beta   90.00
_cell.angle_gamma   90.00
#
_symmetry.space_group_name_H-M   'P 1'
#
loop_
_entity.id
_entity.type
_entity.pdbx_description
1 polymer ?
#
loop_
_entity_poly.entity_id
_entity_poly.type
_entity_poly.pdbx_seq_one_letter_code
_entity_poly.pdbx_strand_id
1 'polypeptide(L)'
;MDAEMRTDRTDRRENVKGIDYSNKDTFNWISVIRLPDFITEKDFAWAVQTATKKKKIDCSPAEFLTIDEGLCVQIMHQGSFDSEPATVALLEDYLKEQGYENNINEQRLHHEIYMSDARKVAPEKWKTVIRHPIKKV
;
A
#
# COMPACT_ATOMS: atom_id res chain seq x y z
N MET A 1 10.55 28.00 -6.93
CA MET A 1 9.19 27.53 -7.29
C MET A 1 8.99 26.30 -6.46
N ASP A 2 8.37 26.50 -5.31
CA ASP A 2 8.10 25.46 -4.33
C ASP A 2 7.07 24.52 -4.94
N ALA A 3 7.52 23.32 -5.33
CA ALA A 3 6.61 22.23 -5.62
C ALA A 3 5.98 21.85 -4.29
N GLU A 4 4.72 22.25 -4.08
CA GLU A 4 3.91 21.70 -3.01
C GLU A 4 3.96 20.18 -3.15
N MET A 5 4.56 19.53 -2.15
CA MET A 5 4.61 18.09 -2.04
C MET A 5 3.17 17.59 -2.11
N ARG A 6 2.79 16.88 -3.18
CA ARG A 6 1.45 16.30 -3.32
C ARG A 6 1.26 15.23 -2.26
N THR A 7 0.85 15.64 -1.08
CA THR A 7 0.38 14.78 0.02
C THR A 7 -1.07 14.36 -0.21
N ASP A 8 -1.78 15.10 -1.06
CA ASP A 8 -3.20 14.91 -1.31
C ASP A 8 -3.46 13.74 -2.28
N ARG A 9 -4.20 12.75 -1.79
CA ARG A 9 -4.62 11.54 -2.52
C ARG A 9 -6.11 11.55 -2.86
N THR A 10 -6.80 12.67 -2.63
CA THR A 10 -8.26 12.74 -2.48
C THR A 10 -9.06 12.26 -3.70
N ASP A 11 -8.48 12.10 -4.89
CA ASP A 11 -9.22 11.68 -6.10
C ASP A 11 -8.87 10.28 -6.64
N ARG A 12 -8.13 9.44 -5.89
CA ARG A 12 -7.70 8.10 -6.41
C ARG A 12 -8.75 6.99 -6.29
N ARG A 13 -9.90 7.26 -5.66
CA ARG A 13 -11.03 6.31 -5.54
C ARG A 13 -12.32 6.99 -5.97
N GLU A 14 -12.47 7.30 -7.25
CA GLU A 14 -13.79 7.66 -7.75
C GLU A 14 -14.73 6.44 -7.71
N ASN A 15 -15.78 6.49 -6.89
CA ASN A 15 -16.95 5.60 -6.92
C ASN A 15 -16.76 4.10 -6.57
N VAL A 16 -15.75 3.71 -5.77
CA VAL A 16 -15.59 2.30 -5.33
C VAL A 16 -16.06 2.10 -3.89
N LYS A 17 -17.16 1.37 -3.68
CA LYS A 17 -17.64 0.93 -2.35
C LYS A 17 -17.26 -0.53 -2.10
N GLY A 18 -16.36 -0.77 -1.15
CA GLY A 18 -15.91 -2.11 -0.78
C GLY A 18 -14.91 -2.74 -1.76
N ILE A 19 -14.44 -3.95 -1.45
CA ILE A 19 -13.55 -4.75 -2.30
C ILE A 19 -14.23 -6.10 -2.54
N ASP A 20 -14.48 -6.43 -3.81
CA ASP A 20 -14.91 -7.78 -4.20
C ASP A 20 -13.68 -8.65 -4.42
N TYR A 21 -13.29 -9.41 -3.40
CA TYR A 21 -12.14 -10.32 -3.45
C TYR A 21 -12.25 -11.41 -4.53
N SER A 22 -13.44 -11.67 -5.07
CA SER A 22 -13.66 -12.61 -6.17
C SER A 22 -13.42 -12.00 -7.56
N ASN A 23 -13.44 -10.66 -7.67
CA ASN A 23 -13.24 -9.93 -8.90
C ASN A 23 -12.05 -8.96 -8.78
N LYS A 24 -10.85 -9.51 -8.97
CA LYS A 24 -9.58 -8.75 -8.84
C LYS A 24 -9.42 -7.66 -9.92
N ASP A 25 -10.20 -7.71 -11.01
CA ASP A 25 -10.11 -6.73 -12.10
C ASP A 25 -10.62 -5.33 -11.70
N THR A 26 -11.41 -5.23 -10.62
CA THR A 26 -11.92 -3.94 -10.13
C THR A 26 -10.99 -3.26 -9.12
N PHE A 27 -9.81 -3.84 -8.86
CA PHE A 27 -8.91 -3.33 -7.83
C PHE A 27 -8.19 -2.07 -8.29
N ASN A 28 -8.23 -1.04 -7.45
CA ASN A 28 -7.43 0.16 -7.59
C ASN A 28 -6.30 0.11 -6.54
N TRP A 29 -5.06 0.21 -6.99
CA TRP A 29 -3.88 0.01 -6.14
C TRP A 29 -2.75 0.98 -6.50
N ILE A 30 -1.86 1.19 -5.54
CA ILE A 30 -0.60 1.91 -5.72
C ILE A 30 0.51 0.95 -5.30
N SER A 31 1.51 0.76 -6.17
CA SER A 31 2.72 0.03 -5.81
C SER A 31 3.77 1.02 -5.33
N VAL A 32 4.40 0.74 -4.18
CA VAL A 32 5.37 1.64 -3.55
C VAL A 32 6.65 0.90 -3.16
N ILE A 33 7.75 1.62 -3.19
CA ILE A 33 9.05 1.19 -2.66
C ILE A 33 9.58 2.34 -1.80
N ARG A 34 9.86 2.07 -0.52
CA ARG A 34 10.43 3.07 0.39
C ARG A 34 11.82 3.47 -0.09
N LEU A 35 12.08 4.77 -0.14
CA LEU A 35 13.39 5.34 -0.45
C LEU A 35 14.13 5.72 0.86
N PRO A 36 15.47 5.70 0.87
CA PRO A 36 16.25 6.32 1.92
C PRO A 36 16.01 7.82 2.03
N ASP A 37 16.10 8.36 3.25
CA ASP A 37 15.74 9.77 3.54
C ASP A 37 16.63 10.80 2.83
N PHE A 38 17.82 10.42 2.36
CA PHE A 38 18.71 11.32 1.62
C PHE A 38 18.31 11.50 0.14
N ILE A 39 17.37 10.69 -0.37
CA ILE A 39 16.90 10.79 -1.75
C ILE A 39 15.97 11.99 -1.89
N THR A 40 16.30 12.89 -2.80
CA THR A 40 15.50 14.08 -3.10
C THR A 40 14.64 13.91 -4.35
N GLU A 41 13.69 14.82 -4.56
CA GLU A 41 12.91 14.89 -5.80
C GLU A 41 13.81 15.07 -7.04
N LYS A 42 14.94 15.77 -6.90
CA LYS A 42 15.92 15.93 -7.98
C LYS A 42 16.58 14.60 -8.35
N ASP A 43 16.93 13.79 -7.36
CA ASP A 43 17.51 12.46 -7.58
C ASP A 43 16.48 11.53 -8.25
N PHE A 44 15.22 11.59 -7.81
CA PHE A 44 14.12 10.87 -8.43
C PHE A 44 13.93 11.28 -9.90
N ALA A 45 13.86 12.58 -10.20
CA ALA A 45 13.69 13.08 -11.56
C ALA A 45 14.85 12.67 -12.48
N TRP A 46 16.09 12.72 -11.97
CA TRP A 46 17.26 12.22 -12.68
C TRP A 46 17.17 10.71 -12.95
N ALA A 47 16.73 9.92 -11.96
CA ALA A 47 16.60 8.47 -12.08
C ALA A 47 15.53 8.09 -13.12
N VAL A 48 14.38 8.77 -13.14
CA VAL A 48 13.32 8.59 -14.14
C VAL A 48 13.88 8.81 -15.56
N GLN A 49 14.52 9.96 -15.82
CA GLN A 49 15.09 10.25 -17.13
C GLN A 49 16.16 9.23 -17.55
N THR A 50 17.04 8.87 -16.61
CA THR A 50 18.13 7.92 -16.85
C THR A 50 17.59 6.52 -17.16
N ALA A 51 16.61 6.04 -16.39
CA ALA A 51 15.98 4.75 -16.58
C ALA A 51 15.21 4.70 -17.91
N THR A 52 14.39 5.70 -18.21
CA THR A 52 13.65 5.79 -19.48
C THR A 52 14.60 5.67 -20.67
N LYS A 53 15.69 6.45 -20.69
CA LYS A 53 16.66 6.41 -21.79
C LYS A 53 17.43 5.09 -21.88
N LYS A 54 17.89 4.56 -20.74
CA LYS A 54 18.78 3.37 -20.69
C LYS A 54 18.02 2.06 -20.87
N LYS A 55 16.84 1.95 -20.27
CA LYS A 55 16.01 0.73 -20.26
C LYS A 55 14.94 0.74 -21.34
N LYS A 56 14.67 1.89 -21.97
CA LYS A 56 13.63 2.08 -22.99
C LYS A 56 12.25 1.65 -22.49
N ILE A 57 11.96 1.98 -21.24
CA ILE A 57 10.66 1.75 -20.58
C ILE A 57 10.04 3.11 -20.25
N ASP A 58 8.72 3.18 -20.23
CA ASP A 58 8.03 4.37 -19.75
C ASP A 58 8.04 4.40 -18.22
N CYS A 59 8.72 5.40 -17.66
CA CYS A 59 8.74 5.67 -16.22
C CYS A 59 7.85 6.86 -15.82
N SER A 60 7.08 7.44 -16.75
CA SER A 60 6.18 8.56 -16.45
C SER A 60 5.08 8.29 -15.40
N PRO A 61 4.61 7.04 -15.17
CA PRO A 61 3.68 6.76 -14.08
C PRO A 61 4.30 6.78 -12.68
N ALA A 62 5.63 6.82 -12.57
CA ALA A 62 6.29 6.82 -11.26
C ALA A 62 6.14 8.20 -10.59
N GLU A 63 5.84 8.19 -9.29
CA GLU A 63 5.67 9.40 -8.48
C GLU A 63 6.65 9.42 -7.29
N PHE A 64 7.15 10.60 -6.93
CA PHE A 64 7.89 10.83 -5.69
C PHE A 64 6.93 11.37 -4.63
N LEU A 65 6.67 10.58 -3.59
CA LEU A 65 5.62 10.89 -2.62
C LEU A 65 6.02 10.53 -1.19
N THR A 66 5.54 11.33 -0.24
CA THR A 66 5.63 11.04 1.20
C THR A 66 4.34 10.38 1.65
N ILE A 67 4.47 9.33 2.48
CA ILE A 67 3.34 8.66 3.12
C ILE A 67 3.47 8.85 4.61
N ASP A 68 2.53 9.56 5.22
CA ASP A 68 2.28 9.50 6.65
C ASP A 68 1.04 8.63 6.88
N GLU A 69 1.25 7.38 7.27
CA GLU A 69 0.16 6.44 7.52
C GLU A 69 -0.55 6.72 8.85
N GLY A 70 0.10 7.41 9.77
CA GLY A 70 -0.38 7.59 11.14
C GLY A 70 -0.57 6.28 11.91
N LEU A 71 -1.56 6.27 12.80
CA LEU A 71 -1.81 5.14 13.70
C LEU A 71 -2.46 3.97 12.95
N CYS A 72 -1.81 2.82 12.94
CA CYS A 72 -2.26 1.61 12.27
C CYS A 72 -2.20 0.39 13.20
N VAL A 73 -2.97 -0.63 12.86
CA VAL A 73 -2.76 -2.01 13.33
C VAL A 73 -2.09 -2.80 12.22
N GLN A 74 -1.28 -3.80 12.57
CA GLN A 74 -0.66 -4.68 11.59
C GLN A 74 -0.54 -6.13 12.10
N ILE A 75 -0.56 -7.08 11.16
CA ILE A 75 -0.37 -8.51 11.41
C ILE A 75 0.43 -9.13 10.26
N MET A 76 1.19 -10.18 10.56
CA MET A 76 1.82 -11.01 9.53
C MET A 76 0.82 -12.06 9.04
N HIS A 77 0.43 -11.99 7.78
CA HIS A 77 -0.26 -13.06 7.07
C HIS A 77 0.75 -14.09 6.56
N GLN A 78 0.46 -15.37 6.80
CA GLN A 78 1.23 -16.50 6.29
C GLN A 78 0.30 -17.40 5.46
N GLY A 79 0.58 -17.53 4.17
CA GLY A 79 -0.25 -18.30 3.24
C GLY A 79 -0.65 -17.54 1.99
N SER A 80 -1.57 -18.14 1.21
CA SER A 80 -2.08 -17.55 -0.03
C SER A 80 -2.88 -16.27 0.26
N PHE A 81 -2.80 -15.28 -0.63
CA PHE A 81 -3.60 -14.04 -0.56
C PHE A 81 -5.11 -14.32 -0.43
N ASP A 82 -5.62 -15.42 -0.99
CA ASP A 82 -7.04 -15.75 -0.90
C ASP A 82 -7.47 -16.15 0.53
N SER A 83 -6.52 -16.44 1.42
CA SER A 83 -6.75 -16.73 2.85
C SER A 83 -6.58 -15.52 3.76
N GLU A 84 -6.24 -14.37 3.19
CA GLU A 84 -6.13 -13.09 3.89
C GLU A 84 -7.39 -12.71 4.70
N PRO A 85 -8.63 -12.93 4.22
CA PRO A 85 -9.83 -12.54 4.98
C PRO A 85 -9.90 -13.13 6.39
N ALA A 86 -9.35 -14.34 6.60
CA ALA A 86 -9.27 -14.94 7.94
C ALA A 86 -8.28 -14.19 8.84
N THR A 87 -7.18 -13.68 8.28
CA THR A 87 -6.20 -12.87 9.01
C THR A 87 -6.74 -11.47 9.33
N VAL A 88 -7.50 -10.88 8.40
CA VAL A 88 -8.20 -9.61 8.63
C VAL A 88 -9.25 -9.75 9.74
N ALA A 89 -10.00 -10.85 9.80
CA ALA A 89 -10.97 -11.08 10.88
C ALA A 89 -10.30 -11.06 12.27
N LEU A 90 -9.11 -11.65 12.41
CA LEU A 90 -8.33 -11.61 13.66
C LEU A 90 -7.92 -10.18 14.04
N LEU A 91 -7.55 -9.35 13.07
CA LEU A 91 -7.27 -7.93 13.30
C LEU A 91 -8.52 -7.18 13.79
N GLU A 92 -9.66 -7.38 13.14
CA GLU A 92 -10.91 -6.70 13.49
C GLU A 92 -11.37 -7.06 14.91
N ASP A 93 -11.22 -8.32 15.33
CA ASP A 93 -11.53 -8.72 16.72
C ASP A 93 -10.56 -8.09 17.72
N TYR A 94 -9.26 -8.07 17.41
CA TYR A 94 -8.27 -7.37 18.23
C TYR A 94 -8.58 -5.87 18.37
N LEU A 95 -9.03 -5.19 17.31
CA LEU A 95 -9.39 -3.77 17.38
C LEU A 95 -10.53 -3.51 18.36
N LYS A 96 -11.60 -4.32 18.30
CA LYS A 96 -12.74 -4.21 19.21
C LYS A 96 -12.31 -4.37 20.66
N GLU A 97 -11.46 -5.35 20.95
CA GLU A 97 -10.93 -5.60 22.30
C GLU A 97 -10.10 -4.44 22.83
N GLN A 98 -9.40 -3.71 21.96
CA GLN A 98 -8.54 -2.58 22.34
C GLN A 98 -9.22 -1.21 22.29
N GLY A 99 -10.51 -1.13 21.94
CA GLY A 99 -11.24 0.14 21.84
C GLY A 99 -10.87 0.97 20.61
N TYR A 100 -10.56 0.31 19.49
CA TYR A 100 -10.28 0.94 18.20
C TYR A 100 -11.26 0.45 17.14
N GLU A 101 -11.37 1.22 16.06
CA GLU A 101 -12.06 0.81 14.85
C GLU A 101 -11.20 1.05 13.60
N ASN A 102 -11.51 0.29 12.55
CA ASN A 102 -10.90 0.44 11.24
C ASN A 102 -11.18 1.85 10.69
N ASN A 103 -10.17 2.48 10.10
CA ASN A 103 -10.23 3.82 9.55
C ASN A 103 -9.75 3.85 8.08
N ILE A 104 -10.01 2.77 7.33
CA ILE A 104 -9.84 2.76 5.88
C ILE A 104 -10.89 3.68 5.25
N ASN A 105 -10.43 4.64 4.46
CA ASN A 105 -11.25 5.62 3.77
C ASN A 105 -10.54 6.05 2.46
N GLU A 106 -10.95 7.17 1.88
CA GLU A 106 -10.37 7.68 0.63
C GLU A 106 -8.91 8.12 0.79
N GLN A 107 -8.53 8.61 1.97
CA GLN A 107 -7.20 9.13 2.26
C GLN A 107 -6.28 8.06 2.89
N ARG A 108 -6.85 7.18 3.72
CA ARG A 108 -6.13 6.15 4.48
C ARG A 108 -6.50 4.76 3.94
N LEU A 109 -5.53 4.09 3.33
CA LEU A 109 -5.78 2.90 2.53
C LEU A 109 -5.37 1.62 3.27
N HIS A 110 -5.98 0.50 2.89
CA HIS A 110 -5.44 -0.83 3.18
C HIS A 110 -4.02 -0.95 2.61
N HIS A 111 -3.07 -1.45 3.39
CA HIS A 111 -1.67 -1.54 3.00
C HIS A 111 -1.11 -2.94 3.25
N GLU A 112 -0.64 -3.55 2.16
CA GLU A 112 0.09 -4.82 2.18
C GLU A 112 1.58 -4.59 1.94
N ILE A 113 2.44 -5.22 2.75
CA ILE A 113 3.89 -5.23 2.54
C ILE A 113 4.32 -6.66 2.22
N TYR A 114 4.64 -6.90 0.95
CA TYR A 114 5.06 -8.21 0.47
C TYR A 114 6.50 -8.53 0.89
N MET A 115 6.66 -9.49 1.79
CA MET A 115 7.98 -9.94 2.29
C MET A 115 8.53 -11.11 1.47
N SER A 116 7.68 -11.75 0.65
CA SER A 116 8.04 -12.89 -0.20
C SER A 116 7.92 -12.53 -1.68
N ASP A 117 8.85 -13.01 -2.51
CA ASP A 117 8.68 -12.98 -3.97
C ASP A 117 7.73 -14.13 -4.35
N ALA A 118 6.45 -13.81 -4.58
CA ALA A 118 5.40 -14.77 -4.88
C ALA A 118 5.68 -15.64 -6.12
N ARG A 119 6.60 -15.23 -6.99
CA ARG A 119 7.01 -16.00 -8.19
C ARG A 119 8.04 -17.08 -7.88
N LYS A 120 8.65 -17.06 -6.69
CA LYS A 120 9.77 -17.93 -6.28
C LYS A 120 9.44 -18.82 -5.10
N VAL A 121 8.42 -18.48 -4.33
CA VAL A 121 8.05 -19.16 -3.09
C VAL A 121 6.67 -19.79 -3.28
N ALA A 122 6.45 -20.97 -2.73
CA ALA A 122 5.14 -21.62 -2.78
C ALA A 122 4.10 -20.86 -1.91
N PRO A 123 2.82 -20.80 -2.30
CA PRO A 123 1.81 -19.95 -1.66
C PRO A 123 1.69 -20.12 -0.14
N GLU A 124 1.81 -21.34 0.37
CA GLU A 124 1.73 -21.67 1.81
C GLU A 124 2.88 -21.08 2.64
N LYS A 125 3.93 -20.56 1.99
CA LYS A 125 5.08 -19.93 2.64
C LYS A 125 5.16 -18.42 2.39
N TRP A 126 4.21 -17.85 1.65
CA TRP A 126 4.17 -16.41 1.46
C TRP A 126 3.98 -15.69 2.79
N LYS A 127 4.64 -14.54 2.88
CA LYS A 127 4.59 -13.64 4.03
C LYS A 127 4.21 -12.25 3.54
N THR A 128 3.09 -11.75 4.04
CA THR A 128 2.59 -10.41 3.75
C THR A 128 2.25 -9.74 5.06
N VAL A 129 2.79 -8.54 5.31
CA VAL A 129 2.30 -7.73 6.43
C VAL A 129 1.02 -7.04 5.96
N ILE A 130 -0.09 -7.31 6.63
CA ILE A 130 -1.34 -6.58 6.43
C ILE A 130 -1.38 -5.45 7.45
N ARG A 131 -1.65 -4.23 7.00
CA ARG A 131 -1.73 -3.05 7.84
C ARG A 131 -2.98 -2.24 7.53
N HIS A 132 -3.79 -2.01 8.56
CA HIS A 132 -4.99 -1.18 8.49
C HIS A 132 -4.81 0.12 9.27
N PRO A 133 -5.15 1.28 8.69
CA PRO A 133 -5.30 2.52 9.46
C PRO A 133 -6.43 2.37 10.49
N ILE A 134 -6.23 2.91 11.69
CA ILE A 134 -7.20 2.82 12.79
C ILE A 134 -7.44 4.18 13.43
N LYS A 135 -8.49 4.28 14.24
CA LYS A 135 -8.77 5.40 15.14
C LYS A 135 -9.42 4.87 16.43
N LYS A 136 -9.33 5.64 17.51
CA LYS A 136 -10.06 5.32 18.74
C LYS A 136 -11.56 5.46 18.50
N VAL A 137 -12.33 4.58 19.14
CA VAL A 137 -13.77 4.72 19.30
C VAL A 137 -14.09 5.88 20.25
#